data_AF-A0A7S3IP00-F1
#
_entry.id   AF-A0A7S3IP00-F1
#
_cell.length_a   1.000
_cell.length_b   1.000
_cell.length_c   1.000
_cell.angle_alpha   90.00
_cell.angle_beta   90.00
_cell.angle_gamma   90.00
#
_symmetry.space_group_name_H-M   'P 1'
#
loop_
_entity.id
_entity.type
_entity.pdbx_description
1 polymer ?
#
loop_
_entity_poly.entity_id
_entity_poly.type
_entity_poly.pdbx_seq_one_letter_code
_entity_poly.pdbx_strand_id
1 'polypeptide(L)'
;TVLFNRQPSLHRVSIMAHKARVMPFRTLRFNECVCKPYNADFDGDEMNIHLPQTLEAQAEARILMNVKHNLMIPRSGDPLISATQDFLTSSYLITYKDRFLNRAEFMRVCAFFGDAEEAIEIPPPSILKPVELWTGKQVINVLLRPNRQSKVFVNTVVKEKFYSGSGEHMCPKDGWVVFKNSELLCGCLGKTTMGAESKTGLMYSLIRDNSVDIATQCMLRVSKFSSRWISNYGMSIGIGDVTPFKVLMEEKQKMLETGYEQCDEMIGQYERGELVLKAGCNAEQTLESNLNKELSTMRDKAGKILVDSLPRYNAPLIMALCGAKGSNINLSQMIACVGQQTVSGKRMPDGFFDRTLPHFKHYSKQPAAKGFVKNSFYTGLTATEFFFHTVGGREGLVDTAVKTADSGY
;
A
#
# COMPACT_ATOMS: atom_id res chain seq x y z
N THR A 1 33.71 5.08 -3.17
CA THR A 1 32.44 4.54 -3.70
C THR A 1 32.48 3.05 -3.49
N VAL A 2 31.37 2.44 -3.09
CA VAL A 2 31.28 0.97 -2.93
C VAL A 2 30.08 0.46 -3.72
N LEU A 3 30.16 -0.76 -4.25
CA LEU A 3 29.01 -1.45 -4.82
C LEU A 3 28.30 -2.21 -3.72
N PHE A 4 26.98 -2.16 -3.75
CA PHE A 4 26.11 -2.76 -2.75
C PHE A 4 25.03 -3.59 -3.44
N ASN A 5 24.88 -4.84 -3.03
CA ASN A 5 23.90 -5.76 -3.60
C ASN A 5 23.28 -6.68 -2.55
N ARG A 6 22.08 -7.19 -2.88
CA ARG A 6 21.40 -8.28 -2.18
C ARG A 6 21.18 -9.43 -3.14
N GLN A 7 21.47 -10.64 -2.71
CA GLN A 7 21.22 -11.85 -3.49
C GLN A 7 19.77 -12.31 -3.30
N PRO A 8 19.13 -12.91 -4.33
CA PRO A 8 19.62 -13.06 -5.70
C PRO A 8 19.51 -11.77 -6.52
N SER A 9 20.55 -11.47 -7.31
CA SER A 9 20.60 -10.26 -8.15
C SER A 9 19.87 -10.48 -9.49
N LEU A 10 18.55 -10.32 -9.52
CA LEU A 10 17.73 -10.54 -10.74
C LEU A 10 17.76 -9.37 -11.72
N HIS A 11 18.08 -8.17 -11.25
CA HIS A 11 18.05 -6.96 -12.06
C HIS A 11 19.34 -6.15 -11.93
N ARG A 12 19.65 -5.33 -12.95
CA ARG A 12 20.79 -4.40 -12.90
C ARG A 12 20.77 -3.52 -11.65
N VAL A 13 19.58 -3.08 -11.23
CA VAL A 13 19.35 -2.25 -10.05
C VAL A 13 19.54 -2.99 -8.72
N SER A 14 19.67 -4.32 -8.74
CA SER A 14 20.00 -5.12 -7.55
C SER A 14 21.48 -4.98 -7.16
N ILE A 15 22.31 -4.32 -7.98
CA ILE A 15 23.65 -3.87 -7.64
C ILE A 15 23.81 -2.39 -7.99
N MET A 16 24.02 -1.55 -6.97
CA MET A 16 24.18 -0.10 -7.17
C MET A 16 25.35 0.43 -6.36
N ALA A 17 25.92 1.53 -6.82
CA ALA A 17 27.00 2.22 -6.15
C ALA A 17 26.46 3.21 -5.11
N HIS A 18 27.05 3.14 -3.91
CA HIS A 18 26.76 4.01 -2.78
C HIS A 18 28.02 4.73 -2.29
N LYS A 19 27.80 5.84 -1.57
CA LYS A 19 28.86 6.52 -0.82
C LYS A 19 28.95 5.91 0.57
N ALA A 20 30.08 5.28 0.89
CA ALA A 20 30.32 4.74 2.22
C ALA A 20 30.40 5.87 3.26
N ARG A 21 29.76 5.66 4.41
CA ARG A 21 29.88 6.47 5.61
C ARG A 21 30.16 5.52 6.77
N VAL A 22 31.30 5.71 7.44
CA VAL A 22 31.65 4.91 8.61
C VAL A 22 30.78 5.33 9.78
N MET A 23 30.11 4.36 10.40
CA MET A 23 29.20 4.51 11.52
C MET A 23 29.54 3.47 12.58
N PRO A 24 29.19 3.70 13.86
CA PRO A 24 29.33 2.67 14.89
C PRO A 24 28.41 1.45 14.59
N PHE A 25 28.62 0.36 15.33
CA PHE A 25 27.88 -0.93 15.26
C PHE A 25 28.26 -1.82 14.06
N ARG A 26 27.72 -3.05 14.04
CA ARG A 26 28.12 -4.15 13.13
C ARG A 26 27.12 -4.42 12.00
N THR A 27 26.28 -3.44 11.66
CA THR A 27 25.21 -3.60 10.66
C THR A 27 25.36 -2.61 9.52
N LEU A 28 25.07 -3.04 8.30
CA LEU A 28 24.98 -2.14 7.15
C LEU A 28 23.73 -1.27 7.26
N ARG A 29 23.84 0.01 6.88
CA ARG A 29 22.74 0.97 6.94
C ARG A 29 22.59 1.66 5.60
N PHE A 30 21.37 1.70 5.09
CA PHE A 30 21.00 2.41 3.88
C PHE A 30 19.60 3.02 4.03
N ASN A 31 19.21 3.89 3.10
CA ASN A 31 17.91 4.57 3.16
C ASN A 31 16.78 3.63 2.77
N GLU A 32 15.70 3.61 3.56
CA GLU A 32 14.50 2.79 3.34
C GLU A 32 13.85 2.98 1.96
N CYS A 33 13.96 4.18 1.35
CA CYS A 33 13.46 4.41 -0.01
C CYS A 33 14.12 3.50 -1.07
N VAL A 34 15.31 2.94 -0.76
CA VAL A 34 16.11 2.08 -1.65
C VAL A 34 15.85 0.58 -1.37
N CYS A 35 15.01 0.22 -0.40
CA CYS A 35 14.68 -1.19 -0.12
C CYS A 35 14.07 -1.90 -1.32
N LYS A 36 13.20 -1.22 -2.09
CA LYS A 36 12.49 -1.80 -3.22
C LYS A 36 13.41 -2.36 -4.32
N PRO A 37 14.42 -1.62 -4.85
CA PRO A 37 15.41 -2.17 -5.78
C PRO A 37 16.11 -3.46 -5.32
N TYR A 38 16.34 -3.59 -4.01
CA TYR A 38 17.01 -4.73 -3.41
C TYR A 38 16.05 -5.84 -2.95
N ASN A 39 14.74 -5.56 -2.98
CA ASN A 39 13.70 -6.39 -2.38
C ASN A 39 14.00 -6.76 -0.91
N ALA A 40 14.53 -5.79 -0.15
CA ALA A 40 14.96 -5.98 1.24
C ALA A 40 13.90 -5.51 2.25
N ASP A 41 13.79 -6.18 3.40
CA ASP A 41 12.77 -5.92 4.44
C ASP A 41 13.29 -5.97 5.90
N PHE A 42 14.60 -5.95 6.12
CA PHE A 42 15.27 -5.78 7.44
C PHE A 42 14.91 -6.83 8.51
N ASP A 43 14.43 -8.00 8.11
CA ASP A 43 14.04 -9.09 9.01
C ASP A 43 15.17 -10.10 9.32
N GLY A 44 16.40 -9.79 8.87
CA GLY A 44 17.56 -10.68 8.93
C GLY A 44 18.39 -10.71 7.65
N ASP A 45 17.99 -9.93 6.64
CA ASP A 45 18.69 -9.80 5.36
C ASP A 45 20.22 -9.57 5.48
N GLU A 46 20.96 -10.34 4.70
CA GLU A 46 22.39 -10.13 4.45
C GLU A 46 22.61 -9.46 3.09
N MET A 47 23.57 -8.52 3.05
CA MET A 47 23.92 -7.78 1.83
C MET A 47 25.43 -7.67 1.69
N ASN A 48 25.90 -7.71 0.45
CA ASN A 48 27.33 -7.72 0.13
C ASN A 48 27.81 -6.33 -0.27
N ILE A 49 29.04 -6.02 0.13
CA ILE A 49 29.75 -4.81 -0.28
C ILE A 49 30.97 -5.20 -1.08
N HIS A 50 31.11 -4.64 -2.27
CA HIS A 50 32.30 -4.77 -3.10
C HIS A 50 32.99 -3.41 -3.23
N LEU A 51 34.30 -3.36 -2.98
CA LEU A 51 35.10 -2.14 -3.08
C LEU A 51 35.92 -2.14 -4.38
N PRO A 52 35.59 -1.27 -5.36
CA PRO A 52 36.39 -1.12 -6.57
C PRO A 52 37.78 -0.57 -6.23
N GLN A 53 38.83 -1.26 -6.67
CA GLN A 53 40.22 -0.93 -6.34
C GLN A 53 40.83 0.11 -7.28
N THR A 54 40.55 0.04 -8.59
CA THR A 54 41.11 0.97 -9.58
C THR A 54 40.31 2.27 -9.65
N LEU A 55 40.98 3.38 -9.99
CA LEU A 55 40.33 4.67 -10.15
C LEU A 55 39.29 4.67 -11.29
N GLU A 56 39.56 3.93 -12.37
CA GLU A 56 38.65 3.76 -13.49
C GLU A 56 37.34 3.07 -13.04
N ALA A 57 37.44 1.94 -12.32
CA ALA A 57 36.27 1.24 -11.81
C ALA A 57 35.50 2.07 -10.77
N GLN A 58 36.20 2.88 -9.96
CA GLN A 58 35.56 3.81 -9.03
C GLN A 58 34.81 4.93 -9.76
N ALA A 59 35.34 5.44 -10.87
CA ALA A 59 34.70 6.44 -11.71
C ALA A 59 33.46 5.86 -12.41
N GLU A 60 33.59 4.67 -13.00
CA GLU A 60 32.48 3.93 -13.62
C GLU A 60 31.34 3.69 -12.63
N ALA A 61 31.65 3.15 -11.45
CA ALA A 61 30.66 2.93 -10.40
C ALA A 61 29.98 4.23 -9.98
N ARG A 62 30.73 5.33 -9.85
CA ARG A 62 30.19 6.63 -9.42
C ARG A 62 29.30 7.29 -10.48
N ILE A 63 29.59 7.11 -11.76
CA ILE A 63 28.86 7.77 -12.86
C ILE A 63 27.69 6.92 -13.34
N LEU A 64 27.89 5.62 -13.55
CA LEU A 64 26.89 4.74 -14.17
C LEU A 64 26.03 4.00 -13.13
N MET A 65 26.66 3.46 -12.09
CA MET A 65 25.99 2.57 -11.13
C MET A 65 25.41 3.28 -9.91
N ASN A 66 25.64 4.58 -9.78
CA ASN A 66 25.17 5.34 -8.62
C ASN A 66 23.66 5.26 -8.47
N VAL A 67 23.20 5.08 -7.23
CA VAL A 67 21.77 5.03 -6.88
C VAL A 67 20.99 6.21 -7.45
N LYS A 68 21.61 7.40 -7.50
CA LYS A 68 21.00 8.60 -8.11
C LYS A 68 20.64 8.38 -9.58
N HIS A 69 21.50 7.77 -10.37
CA HIS A 69 21.25 7.57 -11.80
C HIS A 69 20.35 6.36 -12.10
N ASN A 70 19.95 5.61 -11.06
CA ASN A 70 19.12 4.41 -11.16
C ASN A 70 17.79 4.55 -10.38
N LEU A 71 17.24 5.77 -10.29
CA LEU A 71 15.93 6.03 -9.65
C LEU A 71 14.74 5.45 -10.42
N MET A 72 14.89 5.17 -11.71
CA MET A 72 13.84 4.65 -12.59
C MET A 72 14.11 3.22 -13.04
N ILE A 73 13.05 2.47 -13.29
CA ILE A 73 13.11 1.13 -13.89
C ILE A 73 13.48 1.27 -15.37
N PRO A 74 14.60 0.69 -15.84
CA PRO A 74 15.01 0.81 -17.25
C PRO A 74 14.00 0.23 -18.25
N ARG A 75 13.24 -0.80 -17.84
CA ARG A 75 12.25 -1.49 -18.69
C ARG A 75 10.98 -0.66 -18.94
N SER A 76 10.41 -0.07 -17.89
CA SER A 76 9.09 0.59 -17.97
C SER A 76 9.16 2.11 -17.90
N GLY A 77 10.28 2.67 -17.43
CA GLY A 77 10.46 4.10 -17.17
C GLY A 77 9.78 4.59 -15.89
N ASP A 78 9.27 3.68 -15.05
CA ASP A 78 8.60 4.06 -13.81
C ASP A 78 9.59 4.40 -12.69
N PRO A 79 9.24 5.27 -11.73
CA PRO A 79 10.04 5.46 -10.52
C PRO A 79 10.14 4.16 -9.72
N LEU A 80 11.36 3.74 -9.41
CA LEU A 80 11.68 2.58 -8.60
C LEU A 80 11.91 2.96 -7.13
N ILE A 81 12.75 3.96 -6.91
CA ILE A 81 13.12 4.48 -5.58
C ILE A 81 12.15 5.59 -5.21
N SER A 82 11.39 5.39 -4.14
CA SER A 82 10.27 6.26 -3.78
C SER A 82 9.96 6.17 -2.28
N ALA A 83 9.05 7.02 -1.80
CA ALA A 83 8.59 6.95 -0.42
C ALA A 83 7.79 5.65 -0.20
N THR A 84 8.08 4.96 0.90
CA THR A 84 7.45 3.69 1.30
C THR A 84 7.06 3.74 2.77
N GLN A 85 6.16 2.84 3.19
CA GLN A 85 5.78 2.64 4.59
C GLN A 85 5.44 3.96 5.30
N ASP A 86 6.11 4.27 6.41
CA ASP A 86 5.86 5.43 7.26
C ASP A 86 6.01 6.76 6.52
N PHE A 87 6.82 6.82 5.46
CA PHE A 87 6.97 8.03 4.64
C PHE A 87 5.71 8.36 3.84
N LEU A 88 4.95 7.34 3.44
CA LEU A 88 3.66 7.53 2.79
C LEU A 88 2.62 7.95 3.83
N THR A 89 2.62 7.31 5.01
CA THR A 89 1.66 7.66 6.06
C THR A 89 1.88 9.07 6.61
N SER A 90 3.14 9.48 6.85
CA SER A 90 3.47 10.85 7.28
C SER A 90 3.01 11.89 6.26
N SER A 91 3.28 11.65 4.98
CA SER A 91 2.91 12.55 3.87
C SER A 91 1.39 12.69 3.79
N TYR A 92 0.67 11.59 3.96
CA TYR A 92 -0.79 11.59 3.96
C TYR A 92 -1.37 12.34 5.17
N LEU A 93 -0.87 12.07 6.37
CA LEU A 93 -1.36 12.67 7.62
C LEU A 93 -1.06 14.18 7.72
N ILE A 94 0.11 14.63 7.28
CA ILE A 94 0.44 16.06 7.29
C ILE A 94 -0.39 16.82 6.26
N THR A 95 -0.71 16.22 5.11
CA THR A 95 -1.45 16.90 4.04
C THR A 95 -2.96 16.88 4.19
N TYR A 96 -3.49 16.38 5.32
CA TYR A 96 -4.90 16.52 5.66
C TYR A 96 -5.39 17.97 5.68
N LYS A 97 -6.61 18.21 5.17
CA LYS A 97 -7.25 19.54 5.11
C LYS A 97 -7.39 20.19 6.48
N ASP A 98 -7.62 19.37 7.50
CA ASP A 98 -7.81 19.75 8.90
C ASP A 98 -6.49 19.86 9.69
N ARG A 99 -5.34 19.70 9.03
CA ARG A 99 -4.03 19.85 9.68
C ARG A 99 -3.56 21.30 9.61
N PHE A 100 -3.76 22.02 10.70
CA PHE A 100 -3.22 23.36 10.93
C PHE A 100 -2.05 23.32 11.90
N LEU A 101 -1.06 24.17 11.65
CA LEU A 101 0.15 24.33 12.45
C LEU A 101 0.27 25.80 12.84
N ASN A 102 0.55 26.07 14.12
CA ASN A 102 0.94 27.41 14.52
C ASN A 102 2.36 27.73 14.02
N ARG A 103 2.79 28.99 14.15
CA ARG A 103 4.11 29.43 13.65
C ARG A 103 5.28 28.60 14.19
N ALA A 104 5.27 28.28 15.50
CA ALA A 104 6.34 27.52 16.14
C ALA A 104 6.38 26.07 15.65
N GLU A 105 5.21 25.44 15.51
CA GLU A 105 5.07 24.09 14.96
C GLU A 105 5.52 24.03 13.51
N PHE A 106 5.09 25.00 12.68
CA PHE A 106 5.49 25.08 11.28
C PHE A 106 7.00 25.21 11.14
N MET A 107 7.63 26.13 11.87
CA MET A 107 9.09 26.30 11.88
C MET A 107 9.81 25.03 12.35
N ARG A 108 9.31 24.36 13.39
CA ARG A 108 9.86 23.09 13.87
C ARG A 108 9.80 22.02 12.79
N VAL A 109 8.69 21.93 12.06
CA VAL A 109 8.54 20.99 10.96
C VAL A 109 9.49 21.32 9.80
N CYS A 110 9.67 22.60 9.46
CA CYS A 110 10.67 23.02 8.47
C CYS A 110 12.09 22.60 8.86
N ALA A 111 12.44 22.73 10.14
CA ALA A 111 13.73 22.27 10.67
C ALA A 111 13.92 20.74 10.60
N PHE A 112 12.84 19.94 10.44
CA PHE A 112 12.97 18.49 10.29
C PHE A 112 13.57 18.08 8.95
N PHE A 113 13.40 18.85 7.88
CA PHE A 113 13.97 18.52 6.57
C PHE A 113 15.06 19.48 6.10
N GLY A 114 15.10 20.70 6.63
CA GLY A 114 16.17 21.66 6.38
C GLY A 114 17.51 21.17 6.90
N ASP A 115 18.56 21.40 6.12
CA ASP A 115 19.94 21.31 6.61
C ASP A 115 20.35 22.67 7.22
N ALA A 116 21.28 22.67 8.19
CA ALA A 116 21.53 23.83 9.05
C ALA A 116 21.93 25.14 8.32
N GLU A 117 22.52 25.03 7.13
CA GLU A 117 22.95 26.18 6.32
C GLU A 117 21.90 26.63 5.29
N GLU A 118 20.78 25.90 5.16
CA GLU A 118 19.78 26.18 4.15
C GLU A 118 18.86 27.33 4.58
N ALA A 119 18.87 28.42 3.81
CA ALA A 119 17.94 29.52 4.01
C ALA A 119 16.53 29.10 3.58
N ILE A 120 15.62 29.01 4.57
CA ILE A 120 14.20 28.71 4.36
C ILE A 120 13.39 30.00 4.48
N GLU A 121 12.67 30.35 3.42
CA GLU A 121 11.70 31.44 3.42
C GLU A 121 10.33 30.93 3.86
N ILE A 122 9.81 31.50 4.95
CA ILE A 122 8.51 31.11 5.50
C ILE A 122 7.40 31.78 4.67
N PRO A 123 6.48 31.00 4.08
CA PRO A 123 5.37 31.55 3.31
C PRO A 123 4.36 32.25 4.24
N PRO A 124 3.49 33.14 3.71
CA PRO A 124 2.40 33.70 4.50
C PRO A 124 1.46 32.58 5.01
N PRO A 125 0.89 32.72 6.23
CA PRO A 125 -0.04 31.74 6.77
C PRO A 125 -1.31 31.66 5.92
N SER A 126 -1.91 30.47 5.83
CA SER A 126 -3.21 30.29 5.15
C SER A 126 -4.37 30.97 5.89
N ILE A 127 -4.27 31.09 7.22
CA ILE A 127 -5.25 31.78 8.06
C ILE A 127 -4.50 32.84 8.89
N LEU A 128 -4.91 34.11 8.79
CA LEU A 128 -4.27 35.20 9.53
C LEU A 128 -4.96 35.52 10.87
N LYS A 129 -6.29 35.35 10.95
CA LYS A 129 -7.08 35.70 12.13
C LYS A 129 -8.00 34.53 12.51
N PRO A 130 -8.26 34.27 13.80
CA PRO A 130 -7.76 35.02 14.97
C PRO A 130 -6.29 34.74 15.31
N VAL A 131 -5.73 33.64 14.82
CA VAL A 131 -4.33 33.22 15.02
C VAL A 131 -3.73 32.87 13.67
N GLU A 132 -2.44 33.15 13.49
CA GLU A 132 -1.69 32.75 12.29
C GLU A 132 -1.53 31.22 12.24
N LEU A 133 -2.15 30.59 11.25
CA LEU A 133 -2.08 29.15 11.04
C LEU A 133 -1.64 28.82 9.61
N TRP A 134 -0.68 27.90 9.53
CA TRP A 134 -0.22 27.30 8.30
C TRP A 134 -0.85 25.93 8.11
N THR A 135 -1.05 25.53 6.86
CA THR A 135 -1.52 24.18 6.56
C THR A 135 -0.35 23.23 6.40
N GLY A 136 -0.56 21.94 6.65
CA GLY A 136 0.46 20.94 6.37
C GLY A 136 0.79 20.80 4.87
N LYS A 137 -0.09 21.24 3.97
CA LYS A 137 0.23 21.36 2.53
C LYS A 137 1.30 22.42 2.26
N GLN A 138 1.28 23.55 2.97
CA GLN A 138 2.33 24.57 2.86
C GLN A 138 3.71 24.04 3.29
N VAL A 139 3.76 23.07 4.21
CA VAL A 139 5.03 22.42 4.58
C VAL A 139 5.64 21.71 3.36
N ILE A 140 4.83 21.03 2.55
CA ILE A 140 5.28 20.36 1.32
C ILE A 140 5.79 21.39 0.30
N ASN A 141 5.15 22.56 0.20
CA ASN A 141 5.60 23.63 -0.69
C ASN A 141 7.01 24.09 -0.30
N VAL A 142 7.26 24.31 0.99
CA VAL A 142 8.59 24.68 1.50
C VAL A 142 9.60 23.54 1.33
N LEU A 143 9.17 22.29 1.49
CA LEU A 143 10.02 21.12 1.28
C LEU A 143 10.53 21.05 -0.17
N LEU A 144 9.65 21.29 -1.15
CA LEU A 144 9.98 21.32 -2.57
C LEU A 144 10.79 22.57 -2.95
N ARG A 145 10.33 23.73 -2.48
CA ARG A 145 10.91 25.04 -2.80
C ARG A 145 11.14 25.84 -1.51
N PRO A 146 12.32 25.69 -0.88
CA PRO A 146 12.60 26.29 0.42
C PRO A 146 12.77 27.81 0.35
N ASN A 147 13.20 28.36 -0.79
CA ASN A 147 13.38 29.80 -0.98
C ASN A 147 13.14 30.20 -2.44
N ARG A 148 12.99 31.50 -2.70
CA ARG A 148 12.79 32.02 -4.07
C ARG A 148 13.93 31.69 -5.04
N GLN A 149 15.15 31.52 -4.54
CA GLN A 149 16.33 31.17 -5.34
C GLN A 149 16.29 29.72 -5.85
N SER A 150 15.56 28.84 -5.16
CA SER A 150 15.31 27.48 -5.61
C SER A 150 14.50 27.49 -6.90
N LYS A 151 15.13 26.98 -7.97
CA LYS A 151 14.56 26.85 -9.33
C LYS A 151 13.87 25.51 -9.53
N VAL A 152 13.20 24.99 -8.50
CA VAL A 152 12.42 23.76 -8.58
C VAL A 152 10.99 24.13 -8.95
N PHE A 153 10.56 23.73 -10.14
CA PHE A 153 9.22 23.96 -10.67
C PHE A 153 8.60 22.64 -11.08
N VAL A 154 7.52 22.26 -10.40
CA VAL A 154 6.73 21.07 -10.72
C VAL A 154 5.28 21.46 -10.98
N ASN A 155 4.74 20.91 -12.07
CA ASN A 155 3.33 20.96 -12.39
C ASN A 155 2.85 19.53 -12.63
N THR A 156 1.97 19.01 -11.78
CA THR A 156 1.38 17.68 -11.99
C THR A 156 -0.02 17.60 -11.40
N VAL A 157 -0.83 16.74 -12.00
CA VAL A 157 -2.18 16.41 -11.56
C VAL A 157 -2.27 14.90 -11.40
N VAL A 158 -2.62 14.44 -10.21
CA VAL A 158 -2.64 13.02 -9.86
C VAL A 158 -3.98 12.66 -9.23
N LYS A 159 -4.53 11.53 -9.65
CA LYS A 159 -5.71 10.91 -9.04
C LYS A 159 -5.22 9.88 -8.03
N GLU A 160 -5.49 10.10 -6.76
CA GLU A 160 -5.21 9.12 -5.70
C GLU A 160 -6.30 8.05 -5.64
N LYS A 161 -5.97 6.91 -5.03
CA LYS A 161 -6.88 5.75 -4.92
C LYS A 161 -8.18 6.08 -4.19
N PHE A 162 -8.12 7.01 -3.24
CA PHE A 162 -9.26 7.43 -2.42
C PHE A 162 -10.03 8.64 -3.01
N TYR A 163 -9.76 9.00 -4.28
CA TYR A 163 -10.54 10.00 -5.00
C TYR A 163 -12.01 9.56 -5.12
N SER A 164 -12.94 10.46 -4.82
CA SER A 164 -14.39 10.17 -4.84
C SER A 164 -14.98 10.00 -6.24
N GLY A 165 -14.19 10.19 -7.31
CA GLY A 165 -14.69 10.16 -8.69
C GLY A 165 -15.31 11.47 -9.14
N SER A 166 -15.75 12.32 -8.21
CA SER A 166 -16.35 13.62 -8.46
C SER A 166 -15.65 14.75 -7.70
N GLY A 167 -15.73 15.96 -8.25
CA GLY A 167 -15.35 17.18 -7.58
C GLY A 167 -13.92 17.67 -7.78
N GLU A 168 -13.07 16.98 -8.57
CA GLU A 168 -11.67 17.36 -8.89
C GLU A 168 -11.00 18.15 -7.75
N HIS A 169 -10.73 19.45 -7.95
CA HIS A 169 -10.10 20.34 -6.97
C HIS A 169 -10.81 20.45 -5.61
N MET A 170 -12.12 20.24 -5.56
CA MET A 170 -12.98 20.31 -4.38
C MET A 170 -13.46 18.92 -3.92
N CYS A 171 -12.73 17.86 -4.26
CA CYS A 171 -13.00 16.50 -3.80
C CYS A 171 -13.23 16.44 -2.27
N PRO A 172 -14.36 15.87 -1.79
CA PRO A 172 -14.64 15.72 -0.36
C PRO A 172 -13.56 14.94 0.38
N LYS A 173 -13.09 13.82 -0.22
CA LYS A 173 -12.01 12.97 0.32
C LYS A 173 -10.59 13.50 0.02
N ASP A 174 -10.48 14.68 -0.60
CA ASP A 174 -9.20 15.31 -0.99
C ASP A 174 -8.26 14.39 -1.79
N GLY A 175 -8.80 13.56 -2.70
CA GLY A 175 -8.02 12.59 -3.49
C GLY A 175 -7.54 13.11 -4.85
N TRP A 176 -7.77 14.38 -5.17
CA TRP A 176 -7.29 15.02 -6.38
C TRP A 176 -6.10 15.91 -6.06
N VAL A 177 -4.90 15.45 -6.42
CA VAL A 177 -3.65 16.12 -6.08
C VAL A 177 -3.21 17.02 -7.21
N VAL A 178 -2.98 18.30 -6.91
CA VAL A 178 -2.53 19.29 -7.89
C VAL A 178 -1.33 20.05 -7.35
N PHE A 179 -0.22 19.91 -8.06
CA PHE A 179 0.94 20.78 -7.93
C PHE A 179 0.94 21.78 -9.07
N LYS A 180 1.06 23.07 -8.73
CA LYS A 180 1.26 24.15 -9.69
C LYS A 180 2.42 25.02 -9.24
N ASN A 181 3.44 25.18 -10.07
CA ASN A 181 4.66 25.93 -9.76
C ASN A 181 5.30 25.50 -8.42
N SER A 182 5.31 24.19 -8.14
CA SER A 182 5.79 23.59 -6.88
C SER A 182 4.97 23.90 -5.64
N GLU A 183 3.74 24.40 -5.80
CA GLU A 183 2.77 24.57 -4.71
C GLU A 183 1.68 23.51 -4.80
N LEU A 184 1.46 22.79 -3.70
CA LEU A 184 0.37 21.85 -3.49
C LEU A 184 -0.92 22.62 -3.20
N LEU A 185 -1.78 22.73 -4.21
CA LEU A 185 -3.03 23.49 -4.13
C LEU A 185 -4.14 22.68 -3.46
N CYS A 186 -4.28 21.41 -3.84
CA CYS A 186 -5.29 20.50 -3.29
C CYS A 186 -4.77 19.06 -3.31
N GLY A 187 -5.40 18.20 -2.51
CA GLY A 187 -5.10 16.77 -2.45
C GLY A 187 -4.22 16.34 -1.28
N CYS A 188 -4.51 15.16 -0.74
CA CYS A 188 -3.67 14.47 0.23
C CYS A 188 -2.67 13.57 -0.52
N LEU A 189 -1.42 13.52 -0.05
CA LEU A 189 -0.36 12.78 -0.70
C LEU A 189 -0.39 11.30 -0.30
N GLY A 190 -0.63 10.40 -1.23
CA GLY A 190 -0.61 8.95 -1.03
C GLY A 190 0.42 8.26 -1.92
N LYS A 191 0.25 6.95 -2.08
CA LYS A 191 1.13 6.10 -2.88
C LYS A 191 1.20 6.52 -4.35
N THR A 192 0.11 7.01 -4.97
CA THR A 192 0.19 7.34 -6.42
C THR A 192 0.98 8.63 -6.66
N THR A 193 1.00 9.54 -5.69
CA THR A 193 1.79 10.76 -5.79
C THR A 193 3.25 10.56 -5.35
N MET A 194 3.49 9.91 -4.21
CA MET A 194 4.81 9.83 -3.56
C MET A 194 5.53 8.47 -3.73
N GLY A 195 4.77 7.43 -4.05
CA GLY A 195 5.27 6.05 -4.15
C GLY A 195 5.80 5.68 -5.54
N ALA A 196 6.23 4.43 -5.64
CA ALA A 196 6.78 3.85 -6.86
C ALA A 196 5.67 3.53 -7.89
N GLU A 197 6.06 3.30 -9.14
CA GLU A 197 5.18 2.80 -10.21
C GLU A 197 4.07 3.78 -10.65
N SER A 198 4.33 5.08 -10.52
CA SER A 198 3.43 6.13 -11.00
C SER A 198 4.16 7.09 -11.94
N LYS A 199 3.81 7.06 -13.22
CA LYS A 199 4.31 8.00 -14.25
C LYS A 199 3.71 9.41 -14.13
N THR A 200 2.73 9.60 -13.26
CA THR A 200 2.13 10.91 -13.01
C THR A 200 2.52 11.47 -11.64
N GLY A 201 3.15 10.66 -10.79
CA GLY A 201 3.55 11.04 -9.45
C GLY A 201 4.61 12.15 -9.39
N LEU A 202 4.74 12.76 -8.21
CA LEU A 202 5.66 13.86 -7.93
C LEU A 202 7.11 13.50 -8.26
N MET A 203 7.54 12.30 -7.89
CA MET A 203 8.91 11.84 -8.13
C MET A 203 9.24 11.69 -9.60
N TYR A 204 8.27 11.21 -10.40
CA TYR A 204 8.46 11.12 -11.84
C TYR A 204 8.57 12.51 -12.47
N SER A 205 7.67 13.44 -12.12
CA SER A 205 7.72 14.82 -12.60
C SER A 205 9.03 15.52 -12.23
N LEU A 206 9.53 15.35 -11.01
CA LEU A 206 10.81 15.92 -10.58
C LEU A 206 12.00 15.37 -11.37
N ILE A 207 12.02 14.06 -11.65
CA ILE A 207 13.10 13.44 -12.44
C ILE A 207 13.06 13.94 -13.89
N ARG A 208 11.86 14.07 -14.47
CA ARG A 208 11.65 14.46 -15.87
C ARG A 208 11.87 15.95 -16.12
N ASP A 209 11.28 16.81 -15.30
CA ASP A 209 11.16 18.26 -15.55
C ASP A 209 12.27 19.07 -14.87
N ASN A 210 12.95 18.50 -13.86
CA ASN A 210 14.05 19.16 -13.16
C ASN A 210 15.35 18.37 -13.34
N SER A 211 15.79 17.67 -12.30
CA SER A 211 17.00 16.86 -12.36
C SER A 211 16.93 15.72 -11.36
N VAL A 212 17.72 14.69 -11.66
CA VAL A 212 17.93 13.54 -10.79
C VAL A 212 18.44 13.95 -9.39
N ASP A 213 19.31 14.95 -9.33
CA ASP A 213 19.84 15.46 -8.06
C ASP A 213 18.75 16.16 -7.23
N ILE A 214 17.90 16.98 -7.87
CA ILE A 214 16.77 17.65 -7.21
C ILE A 214 15.77 16.59 -6.69
N ALA A 215 15.45 15.59 -7.50
CA ALA A 215 14.57 14.49 -7.08
C ALA A 215 15.16 13.73 -5.88
N THR A 216 16.47 13.44 -5.91
CA THR A 216 17.15 12.75 -4.79
C THR A 216 17.13 13.61 -3.51
N GLN A 217 17.39 14.92 -3.63
CA GLN A 217 17.34 15.85 -2.51
C GLN A 217 15.93 15.96 -1.93
N CYS A 218 14.91 16.05 -2.78
CA CYS A 218 13.51 16.05 -2.36
C CYS A 218 13.16 14.76 -1.61
N MET A 219 13.54 13.59 -2.13
CA MET A 219 13.30 12.30 -1.46
C MET A 219 14.00 12.24 -0.10
N LEU A 220 15.23 12.74 0.00
CA LEU A 220 15.96 12.81 1.27
C LEU A 220 15.28 13.76 2.28
N ARG A 221 14.74 14.88 1.82
CA ARG A 221 13.96 15.79 2.67
C ARG A 221 12.69 15.13 3.16
N VAL A 222 11.97 14.42 2.29
CA VAL A 222 10.77 13.66 2.67
C VAL A 222 11.10 12.60 3.72
N SER A 223 12.19 11.85 3.56
CA SER A 223 12.56 10.81 4.54
C SER A 223 12.97 11.40 5.90
N LYS A 224 13.76 12.49 5.91
CA LYS A 224 14.11 13.23 7.13
C LYS A 224 12.87 13.81 7.83
N PHE A 225 12.00 14.47 7.07
CA PHE A 225 10.74 15.00 7.55
C PHE A 225 9.89 13.89 8.17
N SER A 226 9.65 12.81 7.42
CA SER A 226 8.73 11.75 7.80
C SER A 226 9.14 11.07 9.08
N SER A 227 10.40 10.64 9.17
CA SER A 227 10.94 9.96 10.36
C SER A 227 10.82 10.82 11.62
N ARG A 228 11.16 12.11 11.54
CA ARG A 228 11.09 13.03 12.70
C ARG A 228 9.66 13.44 13.03
N TRP A 229 8.84 13.67 12.02
CA TRP A 229 7.46 14.12 12.20
C TRP A 229 6.59 13.01 12.78
N ILE A 230 6.64 11.80 12.23
CA ILE A 230 5.83 10.68 12.71
C ILE A 230 6.24 10.25 14.12
N SER A 231 7.53 10.35 14.46
CA SER A 231 8.03 10.11 15.82
C SER A 231 7.43 11.06 16.86
N ASN A 232 7.16 12.31 16.48
CA ASN A 232 6.50 13.29 17.36
C ASN A 232 4.97 13.19 17.31
N TYR A 233 4.41 12.82 16.17
CA TYR A 233 2.97 12.70 15.97
C TYR A 233 2.41 11.48 16.71
N GLY A 234 3.09 10.34 16.61
CA GLY A 234 2.64 9.06 17.13
C GLY A 234 1.55 8.43 16.26
N MET A 235 1.78 7.20 15.83
CA MET A 235 0.74 6.36 15.23
C MET A 235 0.96 4.93 15.68
N SER A 236 -0.12 4.26 16.07
CA SER A 236 -0.09 2.87 16.51
C SER A 236 -1.35 2.16 16.03
N ILE A 237 -1.30 0.84 16.03
CA ILE A 237 -2.43 -0.03 15.72
C ILE A 237 -2.70 -0.89 16.94
N GLY A 238 -3.95 -0.89 17.40
CA GLY A 238 -4.39 -1.71 18.52
C GLY A 238 -5.54 -2.62 18.15
N ILE A 239 -5.89 -3.52 19.08
CA ILE A 239 -7.08 -4.38 18.95
C ILE A 239 -8.38 -3.55 18.82
N GLY A 240 -8.41 -2.36 19.42
CA GLY A 240 -9.53 -1.43 19.33
C GLY A 240 -9.80 -0.94 17.89
N ASP A 241 -8.76 -0.81 17.06
CA ASP A 241 -8.91 -0.37 15.67
C ASP A 241 -9.55 -1.42 14.76
N VAL A 242 -9.49 -2.69 15.17
CA VAL A 242 -10.07 -3.83 14.45
C VAL A 242 -11.30 -4.41 15.15
N THR A 243 -11.79 -3.74 16.19
CA THR A 243 -13.00 -4.16 16.90
C THR A 243 -14.25 -3.73 16.12
N PRO A 244 -15.12 -4.67 15.71
CA PRO A 244 -16.35 -4.34 14.99
C PRO A 244 -17.37 -3.64 15.89
N PHE A 245 -18.01 -2.60 15.38
CA PHE A 245 -19.12 -1.91 16.05
C PHE A 245 -20.44 -2.66 15.87
N LYS A 246 -21.41 -2.46 16.78
CA LYS A 246 -22.71 -3.16 16.75
C LYS A 246 -23.45 -3.01 15.41
N VAL A 247 -23.50 -1.79 14.88
CA VAL A 247 -24.16 -1.49 13.60
C VAL A 247 -23.57 -2.31 12.46
N LEU A 248 -22.24 -2.38 12.39
CA LEU A 248 -21.54 -3.17 11.38
C LEU A 248 -21.84 -4.67 11.52
N MET A 249 -21.95 -5.19 12.76
CA MET A 249 -22.30 -6.59 12.99
C MET A 249 -23.72 -6.92 12.53
N GLU A 250 -24.68 -6.04 12.76
CA GLU A 250 -26.06 -6.20 12.28
C GLU A 250 -26.15 -6.16 10.76
N GLU A 251 -25.46 -5.21 10.12
CA GLU A 251 -25.40 -5.13 8.65
C GLU A 251 -24.69 -6.33 8.03
N LYS A 252 -23.59 -6.79 8.65
CA LYS A 252 -22.90 -8.02 8.27
C LYS A 252 -23.83 -9.21 8.35
N GLN A 253 -24.59 -9.36 9.43
CA GLN A 253 -25.49 -10.48 9.62
C GLN A 253 -26.58 -10.51 8.55
N LYS A 254 -27.22 -9.37 8.28
CA LYS A 254 -28.22 -9.23 7.20
C LYS A 254 -27.64 -9.59 5.83
N MET A 255 -26.43 -9.09 5.53
CA MET A 255 -25.77 -9.39 4.27
C MET A 255 -25.44 -10.87 4.11
N LEU A 256 -24.96 -11.52 5.17
CA LEU A 256 -24.71 -12.96 5.18
C LEU A 256 -26.01 -13.73 4.94
N GLU A 257 -27.10 -13.42 5.66
CA GLU A 257 -28.41 -14.07 5.49
C GLU A 257 -28.91 -13.96 4.05
N THR A 258 -28.99 -12.75 3.50
CA THR A 258 -29.44 -12.52 2.12
C THR A 258 -28.61 -13.29 1.10
N GLY A 259 -27.29 -13.34 1.26
CA GLY A 259 -26.46 -14.04 0.29
C GLY A 259 -26.39 -15.56 0.50
N TYR A 260 -26.63 -16.07 1.71
CA TYR A 260 -26.88 -17.51 1.92
C TYR A 260 -28.19 -17.92 1.25
N GLU A 261 -29.26 -17.14 1.39
CA GLU A 261 -30.54 -17.38 0.71
C GLU A 261 -30.37 -17.43 -0.82
N GLN A 262 -29.61 -16.50 -1.40
CA GLN A 262 -29.31 -16.50 -2.83
C GLN A 262 -28.49 -17.73 -3.26
N CYS A 263 -27.52 -18.16 -2.44
CA CYS A 263 -26.76 -19.37 -2.71
C CYS A 263 -27.66 -20.62 -2.68
N ASP A 264 -28.56 -20.70 -1.69
CA ASP A 264 -29.49 -21.82 -1.54
C ASP A 264 -30.51 -21.86 -2.69
N GLU A 265 -30.97 -20.70 -3.18
CA GLU A 265 -31.81 -20.61 -4.37
C GLU A 265 -31.09 -21.14 -5.62
N MET A 266 -29.83 -20.74 -5.84
CA MET A 266 -29.01 -21.24 -6.95
C MET A 266 -28.77 -22.75 -6.87
N ILE A 267 -28.56 -23.28 -5.66
CA ILE A 267 -28.42 -24.73 -5.43
C ILE A 267 -29.74 -25.43 -5.73
N GLY A 268 -30.87 -24.88 -5.29
CA GLY A 268 -32.21 -25.43 -5.58
C GLY A 268 -32.55 -25.43 -7.07
N GLN A 269 -32.19 -24.38 -7.81
CA GLN A 269 -32.35 -24.34 -9.28
C GLN A 269 -31.51 -25.41 -9.98
N TYR A 270 -30.29 -25.67 -9.48
CA TYR A 270 -29.45 -26.74 -9.98
C TYR A 270 -30.05 -28.12 -9.71
N GLU A 271 -30.59 -28.36 -8.50
CA GLU A 271 -31.24 -29.62 -8.14
C GLU A 271 -32.52 -29.89 -8.97
N ARG A 272 -33.25 -28.83 -9.34
CA ARG A 272 -34.41 -28.92 -10.25
C ARG A 272 -34.05 -28.99 -11.74
N GLY A 273 -32.77 -28.78 -12.10
CA GLY A 273 -32.33 -28.74 -13.49
C GLY A 273 -32.74 -27.47 -14.26
N GLU A 274 -33.14 -26.41 -13.55
CA GLU A 274 -33.60 -25.14 -14.12
C GLU A 274 -32.45 -24.13 -14.36
N LEU A 275 -31.23 -24.49 -13.97
CA LEU A 275 -30.07 -23.60 -14.04
C LEU A 275 -29.66 -23.33 -15.51
N VAL A 276 -29.70 -22.05 -15.90
CA VAL A 276 -29.23 -21.62 -17.22
C VAL A 276 -27.72 -21.79 -17.32
N LEU A 277 -27.29 -22.64 -18.26
CA LEU A 277 -25.88 -22.94 -18.51
C LEU A 277 -25.16 -21.74 -19.13
N LYS A 278 -23.93 -21.47 -18.65
CA LYS A 278 -23.03 -20.55 -19.36
C LYS A 278 -22.46 -21.25 -20.58
N ALA A 279 -22.20 -20.49 -21.64
CA ALA A 279 -21.59 -21.01 -22.86
C ALA A 279 -20.27 -21.73 -22.54
N GLY A 280 -20.14 -22.98 -23.01
CA GLY A 280 -18.94 -23.81 -22.81
C GLY A 280 -18.74 -24.37 -21.39
N CYS A 281 -19.71 -24.21 -20.48
CA CYS A 281 -19.63 -24.72 -19.11
C CYS A 281 -20.68 -25.81 -18.85
N ASN A 282 -20.31 -26.82 -18.08
CA ASN A 282 -21.26 -27.82 -17.58
C ASN A 282 -22.18 -27.21 -16.50
N ALA A 283 -23.28 -27.89 -16.15
CA ALA A 283 -24.21 -27.44 -15.11
C ALA A 283 -23.51 -27.19 -13.76
N GLU A 284 -22.64 -28.09 -13.35
CA GLU A 284 -21.88 -27.97 -12.10
C GLU A 284 -20.86 -26.83 -12.15
N GLN A 285 -20.14 -26.67 -13.26
CA GLN A 285 -19.19 -25.58 -13.44
C GLN A 285 -19.88 -24.22 -13.46
N THR A 286 -21.08 -24.16 -14.06
CA THR A 286 -21.90 -22.95 -14.07
C THR A 286 -22.34 -22.58 -12.65
N LEU A 287 -22.80 -23.56 -11.86
CA LEU A 287 -23.16 -23.36 -10.46
C LEU A 287 -21.96 -22.86 -9.65
N GLU A 288 -20.81 -23.51 -9.75
CA GLU A 288 -19.59 -23.12 -9.04
C GLU A 288 -19.13 -21.70 -9.39
N SER A 289 -19.20 -21.35 -10.67
CA SER A 289 -18.89 -20.00 -11.14
C SER A 289 -19.84 -18.94 -10.56
N ASN A 290 -21.13 -19.23 -10.52
CA ASN A 290 -22.14 -18.31 -9.98
C ASN A 290 -22.00 -18.14 -8.46
N LEU A 291 -21.84 -19.25 -7.72
CA LEU A 291 -21.65 -19.22 -6.27
C LEU A 291 -20.36 -18.47 -5.89
N ASN A 292 -19.24 -18.74 -6.56
CA ASN A 292 -18.00 -18.00 -6.31
C ASN A 292 -18.13 -16.51 -6.57
N LYS A 293 -18.88 -16.12 -7.62
CA LYS A 293 -19.14 -14.72 -7.93
C LYS A 293 -19.97 -14.05 -6.84
N GLU A 294 -21.04 -14.69 -6.34
CA GLU A 294 -21.88 -14.11 -5.30
C GLU A 294 -21.11 -13.97 -3.97
N LEU A 295 -20.40 -15.03 -3.56
CA LEU A 295 -19.60 -15.01 -2.32
C LEU A 295 -18.46 -13.98 -2.37
N SER A 296 -17.85 -13.77 -3.54
CA SER A 296 -16.85 -12.71 -3.74
C SER A 296 -17.49 -11.32 -3.65
N THR A 297 -18.68 -11.15 -4.25
CA THR A 297 -19.44 -9.89 -4.22
C THR A 297 -19.85 -9.54 -2.80
N MET A 298 -20.25 -10.54 -1.99
CA MET A 298 -20.56 -10.35 -0.57
C MET A 298 -19.37 -9.81 0.22
N ARG A 299 -18.19 -10.42 0.06
CA ARG A 299 -16.97 -9.93 0.72
C ARG A 299 -16.63 -8.50 0.31
N ASP A 300 -16.77 -8.16 -0.96
CA ASP A 300 -16.46 -6.84 -1.48
C ASP A 300 -17.48 -5.79 -0.99
N LYS A 301 -18.77 -6.14 -0.87
CA LYS A 301 -19.80 -5.31 -0.21
C LYS A 301 -19.45 -5.08 1.27
N ALA A 302 -19.07 -6.14 1.99
CA ALA A 302 -18.61 -6.05 3.39
C ALA A 302 -17.47 -5.05 3.55
N GLY A 303 -16.47 -5.14 2.67
CA GLY A 303 -15.30 -4.26 2.69
C GLY A 303 -15.64 -2.80 2.42
N LYS A 304 -16.63 -2.52 1.55
CA LYS A 304 -17.09 -1.14 1.27
C LYS A 304 -17.81 -0.53 2.48
N ILE A 305 -18.78 -1.27 3.03
CA ILE A 305 -19.52 -0.86 4.24
C ILE A 305 -18.54 -0.55 5.37
N LEU A 306 -17.54 -1.41 5.56
CA LEU A 306 -16.51 -1.23 6.57
C LEU A 306 -15.73 0.07 6.38
N VAL A 307 -15.24 0.34 5.17
CA VAL A 307 -14.45 1.55 4.87
C VAL A 307 -15.26 2.83 5.09
N ASP A 308 -16.56 2.81 4.79
CA ASP A 308 -17.44 3.97 4.98
C ASP A 308 -17.90 4.14 6.44
N SER A 309 -17.92 3.05 7.23
CA SER A 309 -18.34 3.06 8.63
C SER A 309 -17.21 3.35 9.63
N LEU A 310 -15.95 3.04 9.27
CA LEU A 310 -14.82 3.23 10.16
C LEU A 310 -14.48 4.72 10.34
N PRO A 311 -14.06 5.14 11.55
CA PRO A 311 -13.67 6.52 11.78
C PRO A 311 -12.42 6.86 10.97
N ARG A 312 -12.35 8.09 10.46
CA ARG A 312 -11.22 8.59 9.63
C ARG A 312 -9.86 8.48 10.32
N TYR A 313 -9.83 8.50 11.65
CA TYR A 313 -8.60 8.41 12.46
C TYR A 313 -8.13 6.97 12.72
N ASN A 314 -8.86 5.95 12.26
CA ASN A 314 -8.48 4.55 12.41
C ASN A 314 -7.16 4.28 11.67
N ALA A 315 -6.13 3.83 12.39
CA ALA A 315 -4.79 3.65 11.84
C ALA A 315 -4.73 2.62 10.68
N PRO A 316 -5.29 1.41 10.79
CA PRO A 316 -5.35 0.47 9.66
C PRO A 316 -6.03 1.06 8.41
N LEU A 317 -7.11 1.83 8.60
CA LEU A 317 -7.78 2.50 7.48
C LEU A 317 -6.85 3.54 6.82
N ILE A 318 -6.19 4.37 7.63
CA ILE A 318 -5.22 5.37 7.14
C ILE A 318 -4.11 4.68 6.32
N MET A 319 -3.54 3.59 6.83
CA MET A 319 -2.48 2.83 6.15
C MET A 319 -2.94 2.25 4.81
N ALA A 320 -4.17 1.72 4.75
CA ALA A 320 -4.77 1.19 3.53
C ALA A 320 -5.09 2.30 2.49
N LEU A 321 -5.56 3.47 2.94
CA LEU A 321 -5.89 4.61 2.08
C LEU A 321 -4.65 5.29 1.51
N CYS A 322 -3.64 5.57 2.36
CA CYS A 322 -2.37 6.16 1.89
C CYS A 322 -1.54 5.18 1.06
N GLY A 323 -1.81 3.87 1.17
CA GLY A 323 -1.09 2.82 0.45
C GLY A 323 0.28 2.49 1.04
N ALA A 324 0.51 2.81 2.32
CA ALA A 324 1.73 2.48 3.04
C ALA A 324 1.88 0.97 3.25
N LYS A 325 0.86 0.34 3.82
CA LYS A 325 0.79 -1.10 4.04
C LYS A 325 -0.65 -1.55 4.23
N GLY A 326 -0.97 -2.75 3.75
CA GLY A 326 -2.32 -3.30 3.79
C GLY A 326 -3.24 -2.74 2.70
N SER A 327 -4.41 -3.36 2.58
CA SER A 327 -5.46 -3.02 1.64
C SER A 327 -6.82 -3.09 2.30
N ASN A 328 -7.86 -2.56 1.64
CA ASN A 328 -9.24 -2.67 2.12
C ASN A 328 -9.68 -4.13 2.32
N ILE A 329 -9.10 -5.07 1.56
CA ILE A 329 -9.35 -6.50 1.73
C ILE A 329 -8.81 -6.97 3.08
N ASN A 330 -7.57 -6.60 3.44
CA ASN A 330 -7.00 -6.99 4.74
C ASN A 330 -7.83 -6.47 5.90
N LEU A 331 -8.33 -5.22 5.80
CA LEU A 331 -9.21 -4.63 6.80
C LEU A 331 -10.54 -5.39 6.90
N SER A 332 -11.13 -5.74 5.75
CA SER A 332 -12.35 -6.56 5.68
C SER A 332 -12.15 -7.94 6.32
N GLN A 333 -11.01 -8.59 6.09
CA GLN A 333 -10.71 -9.91 6.68
C GLN A 333 -10.50 -9.84 8.20
N MET A 334 -9.91 -8.75 8.69
CA MET A 334 -9.71 -8.54 10.12
C MET A 334 -11.02 -8.29 10.88
N ILE A 335 -11.92 -7.47 10.31
CA ILE A 335 -13.11 -6.96 11.03
C ILE A 335 -14.42 -7.62 10.57
N ALA A 336 -14.62 -7.79 9.26
CA ALA A 336 -15.89 -8.23 8.68
C ALA A 336 -15.93 -9.75 8.44
N CYS A 337 -15.28 -10.26 7.40
CA CYS A 337 -15.21 -11.69 7.11
C CYS A 337 -13.98 -12.03 6.26
N VAL A 338 -13.44 -13.23 6.45
CA VAL A 338 -12.28 -13.70 5.65
C VAL A 338 -12.69 -14.01 4.20
N GLY A 339 -13.88 -14.60 4.02
CA GLY A 339 -14.46 -14.91 2.71
C GLY A 339 -14.14 -16.32 2.18
N GLN A 340 -14.47 -16.55 0.92
CA GLN A 340 -14.32 -17.85 0.26
C GLN A 340 -12.85 -18.27 0.13
N GLN A 341 -12.51 -19.47 0.61
CA GLN A 341 -11.22 -20.10 0.35
C GLN A 341 -11.30 -20.92 -0.94
N THR A 342 -10.32 -20.73 -1.81
CA THR A 342 -10.25 -21.43 -3.10
C THR A 342 -9.00 -22.30 -3.15
N VAL A 343 -9.12 -23.48 -3.76
CA VAL A 343 -7.99 -24.37 -4.06
C VAL A 343 -7.99 -24.59 -5.57
N SER A 344 -6.88 -24.25 -6.23
CA SER A 344 -6.69 -24.39 -7.68
C SER A 344 -7.83 -23.79 -8.52
N GLY A 345 -8.28 -22.60 -8.12
CA GLY A 345 -9.32 -21.82 -8.80
C GLY A 345 -10.76 -22.31 -8.58
N LYS A 346 -10.97 -23.35 -7.75
CA LYS A 346 -12.29 -23.88 -7.41
C LYS A 346 -12.55 -23.74 -5.91
N ARG A 347 -13.82 -23.88 -5.49
CA ARG A 347 -14.13 -24.05 -4.06
C ARG A 347 -13.58 -25.39 -3.57
N MET A 348 -13.58 -25.59 -2.26
CA MET A 348 -12.95 -26.74 -1.63
C MET A 348 -13.43 -28.07 -2.28
N PRO A 349 -12.52 -28.87 -2.87
CA PRO A 349 -12.89 -30.15 -3.47
C PRO A 349 -13.30 -31.16 -2.40
N ASP A 350 -14.07 -32.16 -2.80
CA ASP A 350 -14.45 -33.26 -1.93
C ASP A 350 -13.26 -34.23 -1.78
N GLY A 351 -12.57 -34.13 -0.64
CA GLY A 351 -11.45 -35.01 -0.30
C GLY A 351 -11.89 -36.35 0.31
N PHE A 352 -13.12 -36.42 0.82
CA PHE A 352 -13.75 -37.66 1.28
C PHE A 352 -14.81 -38.12 0.28
N PHE A 353 -15.40 -39.29 0.53
CA PHE A 353 -16.50 -39.84 -0.28
C PHE A 353 -17.68 -38.85 -0.36
N ASP A 354 -17.77 -38.12 -1.47
CA ASP A 354 -18.79 -37.11 -1.80
C ASP A 354 -18.96 -35.98 -0.76
N ARG A 355 -17.89 -35.61 -0.04
CA ARG A 355 -17.89 -34.50 0.93
C ARG A 355 -16.50 -33.94 1.21
N THR A 356 -16.46 -32.70 1.71
CA THR A 356 -15.21 -32.01 2.07
C THR A 356 -14.64 -32.44 3.41
N LEU A 357 -15.50 -32.59 4.44
CA LEU A 357 -15.14 -33.02 5.79
C LEU A 357 -16.19 -34.01 6.32
N PRO A 358 -15.83 -34.91 7.26
CA PRO A 358 -16.77 -35.87 7.84
C PRO A 358 -17.92 -35.23 8.63
N HIS A 359 -17.79 -33.96 9.00
CA HIS A 359 -18.81 -33.17 9.69
C HIS A 359 -19.94 -32.69 8.77
N PHE A 360 -19.75 -32.74 7.45
CA PHE A 360 -20.77 -32.34 6.49
C PHE A 360 -21.48 -33.55 5.90
N LYS A 361 -22.73 -33.33 5.48
CA LYS A 361 -23.53 -34.34 4.75
C LYS A 361 -22.93 -34.59 3.37
N HIS A 362 -23.17 -35.79 2.85
CA HIS A 362 -22.82 -36.14 1.47
C HIS A 362 -23.50 -35.19 0.47
N TYR A 363 -22.78 -34.88 -0.61
CA TYR A 363 -23.19 -33.98 -1.69
C TYR A 363 -23.54 -32.54 -1.26
N SER A 364 -23.09 -32.10 -0.08
CA SER A 364 -23.36 -30.75 0.41
C SER A 364 -22.63 -29.68 -0.40
N LYS A 365 -23.38 -28.84 -1.13
CA LYS A 365 -22.86 -27.71 -1.94
C LYS A 365 -22.93 -26.34 -1.25
N GLN A 366 -23.40 -26.32 -0.01
CA GLN A 366 -23.54 -25.10 0.79
C GLN A 366 -22.20 -24.38 0.97
N PRO A 367 -22.19 -23.04 1.07
CA PRO A 367 -20.94 -22.28 1.18
C PRO A 367 -20.08 -22.71 2.38
N ALA A 368 -20.70 -23.00 3.53
CA ALA A 368 -19.98 -23.45 4.73
C ALA A 368 -19.26 -24.79 4.53
N ALA A 369 -19.88 -25.74 3.79
CA ALA A 369 -19.27 -27.03 3.48
C ALA A 369 -18.14 -26.90 2.45
N LYS A 370 -18.20 -25.88 1.59
CA LYS A 370 -17.28 -25.66 0.47
C LYS A 370 -16.23 -24.56 0.73
N GLY A 371 -15.95 -24.24 1.99
CA GLY A 371 -14.82 -23.38 2.36
C GLY A 371 -15.10 -21.88 2.47
N PHE A 372 -16.36 -21.47 2.57
CA PHE A 372 -16.69 -20.07 2.89
C PHE A 372 -16.48 -19.79 4.38
N VAL A 373 -15.64 -18.80 4.67
CA VAL A 373 -15.35 -18.36 6.04
C VAL A 373 -16.14 -17.08 6.34
N LYS A 374 -17.21 -17.22 7.11
CA LYS A 374 -18.09 -16.09 7.48
C LYS A 374 -17.53 -15.25 8.63
N ASN A 375 -16.66 -15.86 9.42
CA ASN A 375 -16.00 -15.19 10.53
C ASN A 375 -14.83 -14.33 10.06
N SER A 376 -14.47 -13.35 10.89
CA SER A 376 -13.29 -12.49 10.74
C SER A 376 -12.15 -13.00 11.62
N PHE A 377 -10.93 -12.48 11.43
CA PHE A 377 -9.83 -12.78 12.34
C PHE A 377 -10.08 -12.25 13.76
N TYR A 378 -10.82 -11.14 13.91
CA TYR A 378 -11.20 -10.62 15.22
C TYR A 378 -12.15 -11.57 15.98
N THR A 379 -13.19 -12.06 15.29
CA THR A 379 -14.18 -12.96 15.91
C THR A 379 -13.64 -14.37 16.17
N GLY A 380 -12.56 -14.75 15.48
CA GLY A 380 -12.02 -16.10 15.50
C GLY A 380 -12.72 -17.03 14.52
N LEU A 381 -12.00 -18.07 14.09
CA LEU A 381 -12.45 -19.06 13.12
C LEU A 381 -12.99 -20.30 13.83
N THR A 382 -14.05 -20.89 13.29
CA THR A 382 -14.48 -22.24 13.71
C THR A 382 -13.48 -23.30 13.23
N ALA A 383 -13.52 -24.51 13.79
CA ALA A 383 -12.57 -25.57 13.44
C ALA A 383 -12.61 -25.93 11.93
N THR A 384 -13.80 -25.98 11.33
CA THR A 384 -13.97 -26.25 9.89
C THR A 384 -13.44 -25.10 9.04
N GLU A 385 -13.74 -23.86 9.41
CA GLU A 385 -13.22 -22.66 8.72
C GLU A 385 -11.70 -22.57 8.82
N PHE A 386 -11.13 -22.86 10.00
CA PHE A 386 -9.69 -22.86 10.21
C PHE A 386 -9.01 -23.89 9.30
N PHE A 387 -9.53 -25.12 9.25
CA PHE A 387 -9.00 -26.15 8.35
C PHE A 387 -9.04 -25.68 6.90
N PHE A 388 -10.19 -25.19 6.42
CA PHE A 388 -10.30 -24.68 5.05
C PHE A 388 -9.37 -23.52 4.74
N HIS A 389 -9.18 -22.60 5.70
CA HIS A 389 -8.23 -21.51 5.56
C HIS A 389 -6.78 -22.00 5.47
N THR A 390 -6.40 -23.00 6.27
CA THR A 390 -5.05 -23.56 6.22
C THR A 390 -4.76 -24.27 4.90
N VAL A 391 -5.74 -24.96 4.30
CA VAL A 391 -5.54 -25.60 3.00
C VAL A 391 -5.35 -24.56 1.89
N GLY A 392 -6.17 -23.50 1.86
CA GLY A 392 -5.98 -22.38 0.93
C GLY A 392 -4.64 -21.68 1.11
N GLY A 393 -4.22 -21.45 2.37
CA GLY A 393 -2.91 -20.89 2.68
C GLY A 393 -1.75 -21.79 2.25
N ARG A 394 -1.89 -23.12 2.37
CA ARG A 394 -0.86 -24.10 1.97
C ARG A 394 -0.59 -24.07 0.47
N GLU A 395 -1.62 -23.93 -0.37
CA GLU A 395 -1.44 -23.80 -1.82
C GLU A 395 -0.56 -22.59 -2.15
N GLY A 396 -0.83 -21.43 -1.54
CA GLY A 396 -0.03 -20.22 -1.75
C GLY A 396 1.43 -20.37 -1.31
N LEU A 397 1.69 -21.08 -0.21
CA LEU A 397 3.06 -21.37 0.25
C LEU A 397 3.81 -22.29 -0.72
N VAL A 398 3.15 -23.32 -1.23
CA VAL A 398 3.75 -24.25 -2.20
C VAL A 398 4.02 -23.54 -3.52
N ASP A 399 3.06 -22.76 -4.03
CA ASP A 399 3.21 -21.97 -5.26
C ASP A 399 4.38 -20.97 -5.15
N THR A 400 4.56 -20.33 -3.99
CA THR A 400 5.70 -19.45 -3.73
C THR A 400 7.03 -20.20 -3.80
N ALA A 401 7.11 -21.39 -3.23
CA ALA A 401 8.34 -22.19 -3.26
C ALA A 401 8.67 -22.68 -4.68
N VAL A 402 7.67 -23.16 -5.43
CA VAL A 402 7.84 -23.63 -6.81
C VAL A 402 8.23 -22.48 -7.75
N LYS A 403 7.51 -21.35 -7.70
CA LYS A 403 7.82 -20.17 -8.52
C LYS A 403 9.21 -19.61 -8.26
N THR A 404 9.73 -19.74 -7.04
CA THR A 404 11.08 -19.31 -6.71
C THR A 404 12.14 -20.12 -7.45
N ALA A 405 11.94 -21.45 -7.56
CA ALA A 405 12.83 -22.31 -8.33
C ALA A 405 12.70 -22.04 -9.84
N ASP A 406 11.46 -22.00 -10.36
CA ASP A 406 11.19 -21.82 -11.79
C ASP A 406 11.59 -20.44 -12.33
N SER A 407 11.41 -19.37 -11.53
CA SER A 407 11.78 -18.01 -11.97
C SER A 407 13.29 -17.76 -11.91
N GLY A 408 14.02 -18.62 -11.19
CA GLY A 408 15.47 -18.51 -11.02
C GLY A 408 16.28 -19.30 -12.06
N TYR A 409 15.68 -20.32 -12.68
CA TYR A 409 16.26 -21.13 -13.77
C TYR A 409 15.94 -20.50 -15.13
#